data_AF-A0A3N9MUG2-F1
#
_entry.id   AF-A0A3N9MUG2-F1
#
_cell.length_a   1.000
_cell.length_b   1.000
_cell.length_c   1.000
_cell.angle_alpha   90.00
_cell.angle_beta   90.00
_cell.angle_gamma   90.00
#
_symmetry.space_group_name_H-M   'P 1'
#
loop_
_entity.id
_entity.type
_entity.pdbx_description
1 polymer ?
#
loop_
_entity_poly.entity_id
_entity_poly.type
_entity_poly.pdbx_seq_one_letter_code
_entity_poly.pdbx_strand_id
1 'polypeptide(L)'
;MAEEDQKAIKNSMEQELQEAKRKIGNNYKINKENKDPFQTSLQVLLDNTKRMKEIIKTYGWPTFDLVGKDGSEAAWLLVQHGDLELQKMSINLLKSAADINQARKSSYAFLLDRLLIREGKKQLYGTQLDLKNGELIPFPIEDEKNVNKRRNEMGMKPLQEYINNFPKEYIKESFEKK
;
A
#
# COMPACT_ATOMS: atom_id res chain seq x y z
N MET A 1 -9.05 -12.55 -31.11
CA MET A 1 -8.79 -12.99 -29.72
C MET A 1 -10.03 -12.66 -28.94
N ALA A 2 -10.71 -13.70 -28.48
CA ALA A 2 -12.13 -13.68 -28.15
C ALA A 2 -12.37 -13.15 -26.73
N GLU A 3 -13.56 -12.60 -26.46
CA GLU A 3 -13.95 -12.13 -25.11
C GLU A 3 -13.72 -13.19 -24.01
N GLU A 4 -13.73 -14.47 -24.37
CA GLU A 4 -13.39 -15.60 -23.50
C GLU A 4 -11.92 -15.59 -23.05
N ASP A 5 -10.98 -15.23 -23.92
CA ASP A 5 -9.54 -15.13 -23.60
C ASP A 5 -9.30 -13.99 -22.58
N GLN A 6 -9.98 -12.86 -22.77
CA GLN A 6 -9.86 -11.70 -21.88
C GLN A 6 -10.48 -11.98 -20.50
N LYS A 7 -11.61 -12.69 -20.47
CA LYS A 7 -12.25 -13.16 -19.23
C LYS A 7 -11.37 -14.15 -18.47
N ALA A 8 -10.72 -15.08 -19.18
CA ALA A 8 -9.77 -16.02 -18.58
C ALA A 8 -8.56 -15.32 -17.96
N ILE A 9 -7.98 -14.33 -18.66
CA ILE A 9 -6.86 -13.53 -18.16
C ILE A 9 -7.26 -12.77 -16.88
N LYS A 10 -8.42 -12.10 -16.88
CA LYS A 10 -8.96 -11.39 -15.70
C LYS A 10 -9.07 -12.32 -14.49
N ASN A 11 -9.75 -13.45 -14.66
CA ASN A 11 -9.98 -14.39 -13.55
C ASN A 11 -8.67 -14.96 -13.02
N SER A 12 -7.73 -15.30 -13.91
CA SER A 12 -6.42 -15.82 -13.53
C SER A 12 -5.60 -14.79 -12.74
N MET A 13 -5.58 -13.54 -13.19
CA MET A 13 -4.84 -12.46 -12.53
C MET A 13 -5.46 -12.08 -11.18
N GLU A 14 -6.80 -12.05 -11.07
CA GLU A 14 -7.47 -11.81 -9.79
C GLU A 14 -7.11 -12.89 -8.76
N GLN A 15 -7.17 -14.17 -9.15
CA GLN A 15 -6.78 -15.29 -8.30
C GLN A 15 -5.30 -15.22 -7.89
N GLU A 16 -4.41 -14.88 -8.83
CA GLU A 16 -2.98 -14.70 -8.56
C GLU A 16 -2.73 -13.60 -7.50
N LEU A 17 -3.38 -12.44 -7.66
CA LEU A 17 -3.25 -11.33 -6.71
C LEU A 17 -3.81 -11.69 -5.33
N GLN A 18 -4.95 -12.38 -5.26
CA GLN A 18 -5.48 -12.86 -3.98
C GLN A 18 -4.54 -13.84 -3.29
N GLU A 19 -3.98 -14.78 -4.04
CA GLU A 19 -3.07 -15.78 -3.50
C GLU A 19 -1.77 -15.14 -3.00
N ALA A 20 -1.22 -14.17 -3.74
CA ALA A 20 -0.06 -13.39 -3.30
C ALA A 20 -0.35 -12.62 -2.00
N LYS A 21 -1.50 -11.95 -1.91
CA LYS A 21 -1.96 -11.27 -0.69
C LYS A 21 -2.11 -12.24 0.48
N ARG A 22 -2.70 -13.42 0.25
CA ARG A 22 -2.88 -14.47 1.26
C ARG A 22 -1.54 -14.99 1.78
N LYS A 23 -0.58 -15.25 0.89
CA LYS A 23 0.78 -15.69 1.26
C LYS A 23 1.48 -14.65 2.12
N ILE A 24 1.37 -13.37 1.78
CA ILE A 24 1.90 -12.27 2.62
C ILE A 24 1.23 -12.26 3.99
N GLY A 25 -0.10 -12.33 4.04
CA GLY A 25 -0.85 -12.31 5.30
C GLY A 25 -0.52 -13.49 6.21
N ASN A 26 -0.37 -14.69 5.65
CA ASN A 26 0.00 -15.89 6.41
C ASN A 26 1.44 -15.83 6.93
N ASN A 27 2.39 -15.37 6.10
CA ASN A 27 3.76 -15.17 6.54
C ASN A 27 3.86 -14.11 7.64
N TYR A 28 3.03 -13.06 7.57
CA TYR A 28 2.95 -12.05 8.63
C TYR A 28 2.45 -12.65 9.97
N LYS A 29 1.44 -13.53 9.93
CA LYS A 29 0.93 -14.25 11.12
C LYS A 29 2.00 -15.17 11.73
N ILE A 30 2.70 -15.96 10.90
CA ILE A 30 3.75 -16.88 11.34
C ILE A 30 4.93 -16.12 11.96
N ASN A 31 5.33 -14.97 11.38
CA ASN A 31 6.41 -14.15 11.91
C ASN A 31 6.07 -13.45 13.24
N LYS A 32 4.78 -13.18 13.49
CA LYS A 32 4.28 -12.64 14.78
C LYS A 32 4.51 -13.64 15.92
N GLU A 33 4.50 -14.94 15.64
CA GLU A 33 4.68 -16.00 16.63
C GLU A 33 6.17 -16.34 16.90
N ASN A 34 7.07 -16.17 15.91
CA ASN A 34 8.46 -16.66 16.00
C ASN A 34 9.58 -15.61 16.17
N LYS A 35 9.27 -14.34 16.46
CA LYS A 35 10.27 -13.27 16.79
C LYS A 35 11.41 -13.01 15.77
N ASP A 36 11.39 -13.59 14.56
CA ASP A 36 12.26 -13.14 13.45
C ASP A 36 11.45 -12.82 12.18
N PRO A 37 11.06 -11.54 11.97
CA PRO A 37 10.20 -11.13 10.87
C PRO A 37 10.90 -10.92 9.52
N PHE A 38 12.23 -11.11 9.42
CA PHE A 38 13.00 -10.65 8.25
C PHE A 38 13.50 -11.76 7.30
N GLN A 39 13.75 -12.97 7.77
CA GLN A 39 14.38 -13.99 6.90
C GLN A 39 13.38 -14.73 5.98
N THR A 40 12.14 -14.95 6.42
CA THR A 40 11.12 -15.68 5.64
C THR A 40 10.27 -14.76 4.74
N SER A 41 10.49 -13.44 4.80
CA SER A 41 9.67 -12.42 4.13
C SER A 41 10.29 -11.82 2.87
N LEU A 42 11.63 -11.85 2.73
CA LEU A 42 12.31 -11.16 1.64
C LEU A 42 12.09 -11.82 0.27
N GLN A 43 12.25 -13.13 0.14
CA GLN A 43 12.08 -13.80 -1.16
C GLN A 43 10.63 -13.68 -1.68
N VAL A 44 9.65 -13.90 -0.82
CA VAL A 44 8.23 -13.71 -1.16
C VAL A 44 7.94 -12.26 -1.56
N LEU A 45 8.55 -11.29 -0.86
CA LEU A 45 8.44 -9.89 -1.23
C LEU A 45 9.11 -9.57 -2.58
N LEU A 46 10.28 -10.15 -2.84
CA LEU A 46 11.03 -9.98 -4.10
C LEU A 46 10.27 -10.58 -5.28
N ASP A 47 9.75 -11.80 -5.14
CA ASP A 47 8.98 -12.49 -6.18
C ASP A 47 7.70 -11.70 -6.50
N ASN A 48 6.98 -11.27 -5.47
CA ASN A 48 5.80 -10.42 -5.61
C ASN A 48 6.14 -9.07 -6.26
N THR A 49 7.26 -8.45 -5.89
CA THR A 49 7.73 -7.19 -6.47
C THR A 49 8.02 -7.36 -7.96
N LYS A 50 8.77 -8.40 -8.32
CA LYS A 50 9.09 -8.72 -9.72
C LYS A 50 7.81 -8.93 -10.53
N ARG A 51 6.90 -9.76 -10.02
CA ARG A 51 5.64 -10.07 -10.69
C ARG A 51 4.75 -8.83 -10.86
N MET A 52 4.66 -7.99 -9.83
CA MET A 52 3.91 -6.73 -9.94
C MET A 52 4.51 -5.78 -10.97
N LYS A 53 5.84 -5.70 -11.12
CA LYS A 53 6.47 -4.91 -12.19
C LYS A 53 6.04 -5.40 -13.58
N GLU A 54 5.92 -6.72 -13.79
CA GLU A 54 5.44 -7.30 -15.05
C GLU A 54 3.97 -6.97 -15.33
N ILE A 55 3.11 -7.11 -14.31
CA ILE A 55 1.68 -6.78 -14.40
C ILE A 55 1.52 -5.29 -14.75
N ILE A 56 2.20 -4.40 -14.03
CA ILE A 56 2.14 -2.96 -14.24
C ILE A 56 2.61 -2.58 -15.65
N LYS A 57 3.70 -3.19 -16.14
CA LYS A 57 4.21 -2.93 -17.49
C LYS A 57 3.25 -3.39 -18.59
N THR A 58 2.56 -4.51 -18.37
CA THR A 58 1.69 -5.12 -19.40
C THR A 58 0.29 -4.53 -19.41
N TYR A 59 -0.30 -4.33 -18.23
CA TYR A 59 -1.73 -4.02 -18.07
C TYR A 59 -1.99 -2.64 -17.45
N GLY A 60 -0.96 -1.92 -17.01
CA GLY A 60 -1.13 -0.74 -16.17
C GLY A 60 -1.61 -1.12 -14.76
N TRP A 61 -2.34 -0.22 -14.09
CA TRP A 61 -2.87 -0.51 -12.76
C TRP A 61 -3.95 -1.62 -12.82
N PRO A 62 -3.90 -2.65 -11.95
CA PRO A 62 -4.99 -3.62 -11.83
C PRO A 62 -6.26 -2.96 -11.28
N THR A 63 -7.12 -2.47 -12.18
CA THR A 63 -8.37 -1.77 -11.86
C THR A 63 -9.44 -2.70 -11.32
N PHE A 64 -10.48 -2.15 -10.69
CA PHE A 64 -11.65 -2.91 -10.27
C PHE A 64 -12.31 -3.69 -11.42
N ASP A 65 -12.39 -3.13 -12.63
CA ASP A 65 -12.96 -3.84 -13.78
C ASP A 65 -12.08 -5.01 -14.22
N LEU A 66 -10.76 -4.89 -14.04
CA LEU A 66 -9.82 -5.91 -14.49
C LEU A 66 -9.68 -7.06 -13.50
N VAL A 67 -9.68 -6.79 -12.19
CA VAL A 67 -9.35 -7.80 -11.17
C VAL A 67 -10.28 -7.76 -9.94
N GLY A 68 -11.42 -7.08 -10.04
CA GLY A 68 -12.30 -6.87 -8.90
C GLY A 68 -11.73 -5.92 -7.85
N LYS A 69 -12.56 -5.57 -6.85
CA LYS A 69 -12.14 -4.68 -5.75
C LYS A 69 -11.06 -5.33 -4.90
N ASP A 70 -11.20 -6.61 -4.61
CA ASP A 70 -10.27 -7.34 -3.77
C ASP A 70 -8.92 -7.51 -4.48
N GLY A 71 -8.92 -7.79 -5.79
CA GLY A 71 -7.68 -7.94 -6.56
C GLY A 71 -6.93 -6.62 -6.69
N SER A 72 -7.64 -5.52 -6.90
CA SER A 72 -7.03 -4.18 -6.93
C SER A 72 -6.46 -3.79 -5.56
N GLU A 73 -7.15 -4.14 -4.48
CA GLU A 73 -6.63 -3.95 -3.11
C GLU A 73 -5.41 -4.83 -2.82
N ALA A 74 -5.40 -6.07 -3.31
CA ALA A 74 -4.24 -6.95 -3.24
C ALA A 74 -3.03 -6.37 -4.00
N ALA A 75 -3.23 -5.89 -5.23
CA ALA A 75 -2.20 -5.20 -6.01
C ALA A 75 -1.63 -4.00 -5.24
N TRP A 76 -2.49 -3.19 -4.61
CA TRP A 76 -2.04 -2.09 -3.77
C TRP A 76 -1.20 -2.53 -2.58
N LEU A 77 -1.60 -3.56 -1.84
CA LEU A 77 -0.80 -4.09 -0.74
C LEU A 77 0.59 -4.55 -1.21
N LEU A 78 0.67 -5.24 -2.34
CA LEU A 78 1.93 -5.69 -2.92
C LEU A 78 2.83 -4.49 -3.28
N VAL A 79 2.27 -3.46 -3.92
CA VAL A 79 3.00 -2.25 -4.30
C VAL A 79 3.43 -1.43 -3.08
N GLN A 80 2.57 -1.25 -2.08
CA GLN A 80 2.85 -0.49 -0.85
C GLN A 80 4.06 -1.05 -0.09
N HIS A 81 4.25 -2.37 -0.14
CA HIS A 81 5.35 -3.07 0.51
C HIS A 81 6.53 -3.36 -0.42
N GLY A 82 6.38 -3.19 -1.73
CA GLY A 82 7.44 -3.39 -2.71
C GLY A 82 8.60 -2.38 -2.63
N ASP A 83 9.55 -2.56 -3.54
CA ASP A 83 10.70 -1.68 -3.66
C ASP A 83 10.33 -0.27 -4.18
N LEU A 84 11.28 0.66 -4.08
CA LEU A 84 11.05 2.05 -4.47
C LEU A 84 10.72 2.18 -5.97
N GLU A 85 11.32 1.36 -6.82
CA GLU A 85 11.09 1.38 -8.27
C GLU A 85 9.62 1.03 -8.59
N LEU A 86 9.12 -0.07 -8.03
CA LEU A 86 7.73 -0.49 -8.23
C LEU A 86 6.74 0.57 -7.73
N GLN A 87 7.01 1.19 -6.58
CA GLN A 87 6.16 2.26 -6.05
C GLN A 87 6.13 3.48 -6.98
N LYS A 88 7.28 3.90 -7.50
CA LYS A 88 7.39 5.01 -8.46
C LYS A 88 6.72 4.70 -9.79
N MET A 89 6.86 3.47 -10.31
CA MET A 89 6.15 3.03 -11.51
C MET A 89 4.62 3.07 -11.32
N SER A 90 4.16 2.76 -10.11
CA SER A 90 2.73 2.55 -9.85
C SER A 90 1.97 3.82 -9.46
N ILE A 91 2.61 4.81 -8.83
CA ILE A 91 1.89 5.93 -8.18
C ILE A 91 0.99 6.72 -9.14
N ASN A 92 1.46 7.01 -10.36
CA ASN A 92 0.67 7.76 -11.35
C ASN A 92 -0.44 6.91 -11.97
N LEU A 93 -0.21 5.61 -12.14
CA LEU A 93 -1.22 4.68 -12.63
C LEU A 93 -2.33 4.48 -11.59
N LEU A 94 -1.96 4.29 -10.33
CA LEU A 94 -2.90 4.22 -9.21
C LEU A 94 -3.68 5.52 -9.05
N LYS A 95 -3.02 6.69 -9.19
CA LYS A 95 -3.71 7.99 -9.19
C LYS A 95 -4.76 8.05 -10.29
N SER A 96 -4.38 7.73 -11.52
CA SER A 96 -5.28 7.77 -12.68
C SER A 96 -6.47 6.84 -12.50
N ALA A 97 -6.23 5.62 -12.00
CA ALA A 97 -7.29 4.67 -11.67
C ALA A 97 -8.21 5.18 -10.55
N ALA A 98 -7.67 5.81 -9.50
CA ALA A 98 -8.46 6.38 -8.42
C ALA A 98 -9.30 7.59 -8.86
N ASP A 99 -8.79 8.42 -9.77
CA ASP A 99 -9.49 9.58 -10.32
C ASP A 99 -10.76 9.15 -11.11
N ILE A 100 -10.72 7.97 -11.74
CA ILE A 100 -11.87 7.38 -12.45
C ILE A 100 -12.64 6.34 -11.60
N ASN A 101 -12.43 6.31 -10.28
CA ASN A 101 -13.08 5.38 -9.33
C ASN A 101 -12.81 3.88 -9.57
N GLN A 102 -11.74 3.55 -10.29
CA GLN A 102 -11.27 2.18 -10.57
C GLN A 102 -10.16 1.69 -9.63
N ALA A 103 -9.83 2.49 -8.62
CA ALA A 103 -9.04 2.13 -7.46
C ALA A 103 -9.50 2.95 -6.25
N ARG A 104 -9.17 2.53 -5.02
CA ARG A 104 -9.52 3.32 -3.82
C ARG A 104 -8.66 4.58 -3.77
N LYS A 105 -9.28 5.75 -3.59
CA LYS A 105 -8.56 7.02 -3.39
C LYS A 105 -7.59 6.93 -2.20
N SER A 106 -8.04 6.36 -1.08
CA SER A 106 -7.18 6.15 0.09
C SER A 106 -5.90 5.38 -0.24
N SER A 107 -5.95 4.35 -1.10
CA SER A 107 -4.74 3.63 -1.54
C SER A 107 -3.69 4.55 -2.18
N TYR A 108 -4.12 5.51 -3.01
CA TYR A 108 -3.21 6.53 -3.56
C TYR A 108 -2.61 7.41 -2.46
N ALA A 109 -3.42 7.89 -1.50
CA ALA A 109 -2.95 8.73 -0.40
C ALA A 109 -1.86 8.05 0.44
N PHE A 110 -2.05 6.77 0.78
CA PHE A 110 -1.08 5.97 1.53
C PHE A 110 0.23 5.72 0.77
N LEU A 111 0.15 5.48 -0.54
CA LEU A 111 1.34 5.24 -1.35
C LEU A 111 2.13 6.55 -1.56
N LEU A 112 1.42 7.66 -1.78
CA LEU A 112 2.05 8.97 -1.98
C LEU A 112 2.82 9.40 -0.73
N ASP A 113 2.17 9.38 0.44
CA ASP A 113 2.83 9.76 1.69
C ASP A 113 4.05 8.87 1.96
N ARG A 114 3.96 7.56 1.68
CA ARG A 114 5.12 6.65 1.80
C ARG A 114 6.29 7.06 0.90
N LEU A 115 6.01 7.41 -0.35
CA LEU A 115 7.03 7.90 -1.27
C LEU A 115 7.64 9.22 -0.79
N LEU A 116 6.81 10.16 -0.33
CA LEU A 116 7.28 11.45 0.19
C LEU A 116 8.23 11.26 1.38
N ILE A 117 7.86 10.44 2.37
CA ILE A 117 8.72 10.15 3.52
C ILE A 117 10.01 9.46 3.09
N ARG A 118 9.95 8.50 2.17
CA ARG A 118 11.16 7.83 1.61
C ARG A 118 12.09 8.81 0.87
N GLU A 119 11.55 9.91 0.36
CA GLU A 119 12.30 10.98 -0.30
C GLU A 119 12.67 12.14 0.65
N GLY A 120 12.45 11.99 1.96
CA GLY A 120 12.74 13.04 2.96
C GLY A 120 11.84 14.27 2.87
N LYS A 121 10.69 14.15 2.18
CA LYS A 121 9.70 15.22 2.01
C LYS A 121 8.59 15.08 3.06
N LYS A 122 7.89 16.19 3.31
CA LYS A 122 6.68 16.17 4.15
C LYS A 122 5.56 15.41 3.45
N GLN A 123 4.75 14.70 4.21
CA GLN A 123 3.60 13.97 3.69
C GLN A 123 2.37 14.89 3.55
N LEU A 124 1.35 14.46 2.80
CA LEU A 124 0.16 15.28 2.53
C LEU A 124 -1.05 14.87 3.37
N TYR A 125 -1.19 13.56 3.66
CA TYR A 125 -2.39 13.02 4.28
C TYR A 125 -2.17 12.46 5.70
N GLY A 126 -0.93 12.38 6.18
CA GLY A 126 -0.65 11.94 7.54
C GLY A 126 -0.81 10.42 7.73
N THR A 127 -0.57 9.63 6.69
CA THR A 127 -0.74 8.17 6.75
C THR A 127 0.48 7.45 7.33
N GLN A 128 1.68 8.02 7.18
CA GLN A 128 2.90 7.46 7.76
C GLN A 128 3.08 7.99 9.18
N LEU A 129 3.14 7.07 10.13
CA LEU A 129 3.33 7.35 11.55
C LEU A 129 4.70 6.84 12.00
N ASP A 130 5.21 7.46 13.05
CA ASP A 130 6.37 7.07 13.82
C ASP A 130 5.91 6.74 15.25
N LEU A 131 6.69 5.94 15.96
CA LEU A 131 6.45 5.63 17.37
C LEU A 131 7.58 6.28 18.17
N LYS A 132 7.27 7.36 18.88
CA LYS A 132 8.21 8.09 19.75
C LYS A 132 7.71 8.08 21.18
N ASN A 133 8.55 7.59 22.10
CA ASN A 133 8.22 7.50 23.52
C ASN A 133 6.89 6.76 23.79
N GLY A 134 6.62 5.68 23.05
CA GLY A 134 5.36 4.94 23.13
C GLY A 134 4.12 5.63 22.53
N GLU A 135 4.25 6.83 21.94
CA GLU A 135 3.18 7.56 21.29
C GLU A 135 3.29 7.52 19.76
N LEU A 136 2.15 7.30 19.10
CA LEU A 136 2.06 7.35 17.65
C LEU A 136 1.95 8.81 17.21
N ILE A 137 2.94 9.27 16.46
CA ILE A 137 2.96 10.62 15.90
C ILE A 137 3.09 10.53 14.37
N PRO A 138 2.44 11.39 13.59
CA PRO A 138 2.68 11.43 12.16
C PRO A 138 4.08 11.99 11.87
N PHE A 139 4.73 11.50 10.81
CA PHE A 139 5.84 12.24 10.21
C PHE A 139 5.38 13.64 9.77
N PRO A 140 6.29 14.62 9.60
CA PRO A 140 5.92 16.00 9.24
C PRO A 140 4.95 16.08 8.05
N ILE A 141 3.87 16.86 8.21
CA ILE A 141 2.83 17.06 7.19
C ILE A 141 3.00 18.48 6.60
N GLU A 142 2.85 18.62 5.28
CA GLU A 142 3.07 19.92 4.60
C GLU A 142 2.11 21.01 5.11
N ASP A 143 0.84 20.66 5.30
CA ASP A 143 -0.19 21.57 5.80
C ASP A 143 -1.13 20.83 6.76
N GLU A 144 -0.75 20.77 8.02
CA GLU A 144 -1.52 20.09 9.07
C GLU A 144 -2.92 20.68 9.25
N LYS A 145 -3.08 22.00 9.08
CA LYS A 145 -4.36 22.69 9.30
C LYS A 145 -5.45 22.18 8.34
N ASN A 146 -5.09 21.88 7.09
CA ASN A 146 -6.03 21.37 6.09
C ASN A 146 -5.94 19.85 5.86
N VAL A 147 -5.20 19.10 6.70
CA VAL A 147 -5.01 17.66 6.49
C VAL A 147 -6.35 16.90 6.48
N ASN A 148 -7.28 17.25 7.37
CA ASN A 148 -8.57 16.56 7.45
C ASN A 148 -9.47 16.84 6.25
N LYS A 149 -9.36 18.02 5.63
CA LYS A 149 -10.06 18.32 4.36
C LYS A 149 -9.57 17.38 3.25
N ARG A 150 -8.25 17.27 3.08
CA ARG A 150 -7.64 16.35 2.12
C ARG A 150 -7.99 14.89 2.43
N ARG A 151 -7.96 14.47 3.69
CA ARG A 151 -8.33 13.11 4.10
C ARG A 151 -9.80 12.80 3.74
N ASN A 152 -10.71 13.73 3.99
CA ASN A 152 -12.12 13.56 3.63
C ASN A 152 -12.33 13.42 2.11
N GLU A 153 -11.64 14.21 1.28
CA GLU A 153 -11.68 14.09 -0.19
C GLU A 153 -11.22 12.71 -0.69
N MET A 154 -10.38 12.03 0.08
CA MET A 154 -9.88 10.68 -0.19
C MET A 154 -10.72 9.56 0.46
N GLY A 155 -11.83 9.90 1.12
CA GLY A 155 -12.68 8.96 1.85
C GLY A 155 -12.03 8.41 3.13
N MET A 156 -11.11 9.15 3.73
CA MET A 156 -10.39 8.75 4.94
C MET A 156 -10.94 9.46 6.18
N LYS A 157 -10.93 8.75 7.30
CA LYS A 157 -11.25 9.28 8.63
C LYS A 157 -10.31 10.44 9.00
N PRO A 158 -10.72 11.38 9.88
CA PRO A 158 -9.84 12.41 10.42
C PRO A 158 -8.52 11.85 10.98
N LEU A 159 -7.44 12.63 10.90
CA LEU A 159 -6.09 12.21 11.26
C LEU A 159 -6.02 11.69 12.70
N GLN A 160 -6.60 12.42 13.65
CA GLN A 160 -6.56 12.01 15.05
C GLN A 160 -7.33 10.70 15.30
N GLU A 161 -8.48 10.52 14.65
CA GLU A 161 -9.23 9.27 14.74
C GLU A 161 -8.43 8.10 14.16
N TYR A 162 -7.74 8.32 13.04
CA TYR A 162 -6.85 7.32 12.46
C TYR A 162 -5.70 6.94 13.42
N ILE A 163 -5.02 7.92 14.01
CA ILE A 163 -3.92 7.69 14.96
C ILE A 163 -4.42 6.91 16.19
N ASN A 164 -5.56 7.31 16.77
CA ASN A 164 -6.12 6.67 17.97
C ASN A 164 -6.49 5.20 17.74
N ASN A 165 -6.90 4.85 16.52
CA ASN A 165 -7.29 3.49 16.14
C ASN A 165 -6.16 2.70 15.46
N PHE A 166 -4.96 3.29 15.33
CA PHE A 166 -3.86 2.62 14.66
C PHE A 166 -3.22 1.59 15.61
N PRO A 167 -3.14 0.31 15.22
CA PRO A 167 -2.51 -0.72 16.04
C PRO A 167 -1.01 -0.45 16.18
N LYS A 168 -0.58 -0.12 17.40
CA LYS A 168 0.81 0.26 17.71
C LYS A 168 1.80 -0.85 17.37
N GLU A 169 1.37 -2.12 17.42
CA GLU A 169 2.22 -3.28 17.11
C GLU A 169 2.79 -3.28 15.68
N TYR A 170 2.27 -2.45 14.78
CA TYR A 170 2.75 -2.35 13.39
C TYR A 170 3.90 -1.36 13.19
N ILE A 171 4.30 -0.61 14.22
CA ILE A 171 5.41 0.35 14.15
C ILE A 171 6.47 -0.03 15.19
N LYS A 172 7.72 -0.11 14.75
CA LYS A 172 8.85 -0.29 15.66
C LYS A 172 9.24 1.07 16.23
N GLU A 173 9.49 1.12 17.54
CA GLU A 173 9.92 2.34 18.21
C GLU A 173 11.23 2.84 17.62
N SER A 174 11.22 4.09 17.17
CA SER A 174 12.41 4.78 16.67
C SER A 174 13.23 5.24 17.87
N PHE A 175 14.21 4.45 18.27
CA PHE A 175 15.23 4.92 19.21
C PHE A 175 16.07 5.98 18.51
N GLU A 176 15.84 7.26 18.80
CA GLU A 176 16.79 8.31 18.46
C GLU A 176 18.14 7.94 19.11
N LYS A 177 19.11 7.53 18.29
CA LYS A 177 20.51 7.50 18.71
C LYS A 177 20.89 8.96 18.96
N LYS A 178 20.94 9.33 20.24
CA LYS A 178 21.56 10.57 20.73
C LYS A 178 23.01 10.66 20.27
#